data_AF-A0A0Q8ZSB6-F1
#
_entry.id   AF-A0A0Q8ZSB6-F1
#
_cell.length_a   1.000
_cell.length_b   1.000
_cell.length_c   1.000
_cell.angle_alpha   90.00
_cell.angle_beta   90.00
_cell.angle_gamma   90.00
#
_symmetry.space_group_name_H-M   'P 1'
#
loop_
_entity.id
_entity.type
_entity.pdbx_description
1 polymer ?
#
loop_
_entity_poly.entity_id
_entity_poly.type
_entity_poly.pdbx_seq_one_letter_code
_entity_poly.pdbx_strand_id
1 'polypeptide(L)'
;MKESIQTQMYIIKAECYKCDAPMNIAIIKSEKRNGFCGPEAFSTEEKRIAENNGVIIREQHSYTMEQTYDANTCPHCNAFVGQHYLLTEYFVPAECSDYEYKVIDIS
;
A
#
# COMPACT_ATOMS: atom_id res chain seq x y z
N MET A 1 -32.02 0.73 1.39
CA MET A 1 -30.93 1.42 2.09
C MET A 1 -29.73 1.45 1.15
N LYS A 2 -29.17 2.61 0.82
CA LYS A 2 -27.91 2.67 0.07
C LYS A 2 -26.80 2.47 1.11
N GLU A 3 -26.21 1.28 1.15
CA GLU A 3 -24.98 1.07 1.93
C GLU A 3 -23.90 1.96 1.32
N SER A 4 -23.44 2.93 2.10
CA SER A 4 -22.30 3.76 1.72
C SER A 4 -21.09 2.85 1.64
N ILE A 5 -20.65 2.53 0.42
CA ILE A 5 -19.51 1.64 0.24
C ILE A 5 -18.25 2.36 0.74
N GLN A 6 -17.79 1.97 1.92
CA GLN A 6 -16.59 2.52 2.55
C GLN A 6 -15.35 2.09 1.76
N THR A 7 -14.50 3.07 1.45
CA THR A 7 -13.19 2.85 0.84
C THR A 7 -12.19 3.48 1.79
N GLN A 8 -11.24 2.68 2.26
CA GLN A 8 -10.32 3.05 3.33
C GLN A 8 -8.89 2.80 2.88
N MET A 9 -8.03 3.77 3.11
CA MET A 9 -6.59 3.64 2.93
C MET A 9 -5.93 3.38 4.27
N TYR A 10 -5.12 2.32 4.33
CA TYR A 10 -4.29 1.97 5.46
C TYR A 10 -2.88 2.45 5.16
N ILE A 11 -2.32 3.26 6.05
CA ILE A 11 -0.92 3.66 6.06
C ILE A 11 -0.24 2.87 7.17
N ILE A 12 0.50 1.84 6.80
CA ILE A 12 1.15 0.90 7.72
C ILE A 12 2.60 1.32 7.88
N LYS A 13 3.06 1.49 9.11
CA LYS A 13 4.47 1.67 9.42
C LYS A 13 5.09 0.29 9.62
N ALA A 14 6.04 -0.07 8.77
CA ALA A 14 6.66 -1.38 8.80
C ALA A 14 8.13 -1.31 8.40
N GLU A 15 8.81 -2.44 8.50
CA GLU A 15 10.19 -2.58 8.04
C GLU A 15 10.22 -3.05 6.58
N CYS A 16 11.22 -2.63 5.83
CA CYS A 16 11.42 -3.11 4.48
C CYS A 16 11.86 -4.58 4.52
N TYR A 17 11.13 -5.47 3.85
CA TYR A 17 11.44 -6.91 3.80
C TYR A 17 12.87 -7.26 3.33
N LYS A 18 13.57 -6.33 2.68
CA LYS A 18 14.89 -6.56 2.09
C LYS A 18 16.04 -6.00 2.92
N CYS A 19 15.85 -4.86 3.59
CA CYS A 19 16.94 -4.17 4.28
C CYS A 19 16.59 -3.75 5.70
N ASP A 20 15.43 -4.17 6.21
CA ASP A 20 14.90 -3.94 7.56
C ASP A 20 14.78 -2.46 7.96
N ALA A 21 14.99 -1.55 7.00
CA ALA A 21 14.88 -0.12 7.25
C ALA A 21 13.41 0.30 7.33
N PRO A 22 13.06 1.27 8.18
CA PRO A 22 11.68 1.74 8.31
C PRO A 22 11.12 2.28 6.99
N MET A 23 9.87 1.95 6.70
CA MET A 23 9.11 2.48 5.58
C MET A 23 7.61 2.52 5.86
N ASN A 24 6.90 3.39 5.14
CA ASN A 24 5.43 3.42 5.17
C ASN A 24 4.88 2.71 3.93
N ILE A 25 3.82 1.94 4.12
CA ILE A 25 3.11 1.20 3.08
C ILE A 25 1.67 1.71 2.98
N ALA A 26 1.21 2.00 1.78
CA ALA A 26 -0.20 2.26 1.50
C ALA A 26 -0.89 1.04 0.87
N ILE A 27 -2.07 0.71 1.39
CA ILE A 27 -3.00 -0.28 0.81
C ILE A 27 -4.43 0.25 0.95
N ILE A 28 -5.26 0.07 -0.08
CA ILE A 28 -6.68 0.43 -0.02
C ILE A 28 -7.51 -0.83 0.18
N LYS A 29 -8.43 -0.79 1.15
CA LYS A 29 -9.52 -1.74 1.33
C LYS A 29 -10.80 -1.14 0.77
N SER A 30 -11.44 -1.80 -0.20
CA SER A 30 -12.68 -1.36 -0.81
C SER A 30 -13.49 -2.51 -1.38
N GLU A 31 -14.74 -2.61 -0.96
CA GLU A 31 -15.70 -3.59 -1.51
C GLU A 31 -15.99 -3.34 -3.00
N LYS A 32 -15.83 -2.09 -3.49
CA LYS A 32 -15.94 -1.78 -4.94
C LYS A 32 -14.78 -2.33 -5.76
N ARG A 33 -13.61 -2.54 -5.15
CA ARG A 33 -12.36 -2.93 -5.82
C ARG A 33 -11.98 -4.38 -5.53
N ASN A 34 -12.95 -5.24 -5.22
CA ASN A 34 -12.75 -6.65 -4.90
C ASN A 34 -11.79 -6.88 -3.71
N GLY A 35 -11.94 -6.08 -2.64
CA GLY A 35 -11.23 -6.30 -1.37
C GLY A 35 -10.07 -5.35 -1.18
N PHE A 36 -8.91 -5.62 -1.78
CA PHE A 36 -7.67 -4.87 -1.54
C PHE A 36 -6.93 -4.52 -2.83
N CYS A 37 -6.35 -3.32 -2.88
CA CYS A 37 -5.46 -2.93 -3.98
C CYS A 37 -4.26 -2.12 -3.51
N GLY A 38 -3.13 -2.27 -4.20
CA GLY A 38 -1.92 -1.50 -3.98
C GLY A 38 -1.82 -0.26 -4.89
N PRO A 39 -0.69 0.45 -4.85
CA PRO A 39 -0.49 1.70 -5.59
C PRO A 39 -0.68 1.60 -7.11
N GLU A 40 -0.56 0.40 -7.69
CA GLU A 40 -0.81 0.13 -9.10
C GLU A 40 -2.23 0.46 -9.54
N ALA A 41 -3.18 0.46 -8.60
CA ALA A 41 -4.59 0.75 -8.83
C ALA A 41 -5.04 2.09 -8.23
N PHE A 42 -4.12 2.89 -7.69
CA PHE A 42 -4.46 4.16 -7.07
C PHE A 42 -4.73 5.23 -8.13
N SER A 43 -5.79 6.01 -7.90
CA SER A 43 -6.00 7.27 -8.60
C SER A 43 -4.93 8.31 -8.19
N THR A 44 -4.80 9.38 -8.96
CA THR A 44 -3.86 10.47 -8.66
C THR A 44 -4.08 11.07 -7.27
N GLU A 45 -5.35 11.22 -6.85
CA GLU A 45 -5.65 11.76 -5.51
C GLU A 45 -5.29 10.78 -4.40
N GLU A 46 -5.51 9.48 -4.60
CA GLU A 46 -5.12 8.45 -3.63
C GLU A 46 -3.60 8.38 -3.46
N LYS A 47 -2.84 8.47 -4.56
CA LYS A 47 -1.36 8.57 -4.49
C LYS A 47 -0.95 9.79 -3.68
N ARG A 48 -1.56 10.96 -3.96
CA ARG A 48 -1.29 12.20 -3.22
C ARG A 48 -1.58 12.06 -1.72
N ILE A 49 -2.68 11.40 -1.36
CA ILE A 49 -3.02 11.14 0.05
C ILE A 49 -1.96 10.24 0.70
N ALA A 50 -1.55 9.15 0.04
CA ALA A 50 -0.52 8.24 0.54
C ALA A 50 0.83 8.97 0.73
N GLU A 51 1.27 9.72 -0.28
CA GLU A 51 2.51 10.50 -0.25
C GLU A 51 2.52 11.57 0.84
N ASN A 52 1.40 12.28 1.03
CA ASN A 52 1.25 13.23 2.14
C ASN A 52 1.35 12.58 3.53
N ASN A 53 1.16 11.25 3.63
CA ASN A 53 1.37 10.48 4.85
C ASN A 53 2.72 9.74 4.86
N GLY A 54 3.68 10.15 4.01
CA GLY A 54 5.07 9.69 4.04
C GLY A 54 5.31 8.36 3.33
N VAL A 55 4.34 7.85 2.58
CA VAL A 55 4.54 6.69 1.70
C VAL A 55 5.30 7.15 0.46
N ILE A 56 6.29 6.37 0.02
CA ILE A 56 7.00 6.64 -1.22
C ILE A 56 6.46 5.70 -2.29
N ILE A 57 5.78 6.26 -3.28
CA ILE A 57 5.28 5.54 -4.44
C ILE A 57 6.17 5.89 -5.62
N ARG A 58 6.68 4.88 -6.32
CA ARG A 58 7.45 5.07 -7.54
C ARG A 58 7.04 4.03 -8.57
N GLU A 59 7.22 4.41 -9.82
CA GLU A 59 7.14 3.51 -10.95
C GLU A 59 8.27 2.47 -10.86
N GLN A 60 7.91 1.19 -10.86
CA GLN A 60 8.82 0.06 -10.68
C GLN A 60 8.59 -0.96 -11.78
N HIS A 61 9.68 -1.50 -12.33
CA HIS A 61 9.61 -2.55 -13.34
C HIS A 61 9.71 -3.93 -12.69
N SER A 62 8.63 -4.72 -12.80
CA SER A 62 8.62 -6.12 -12.40
C SER A 62 9.13 -6.98 -13.54
N TYR A 63 10.35 -7.51 -13.41
CA TYR A 63 10.90 -8.46 -14.37
C TYR A 63 10.14 -9.78 -14.42
N THR A 64 9.47 -10.16 -13.33
CA THR A 64 8.66 -11.40 -13.29
C THR A 64 7.37 -11.26 -14.10
N MET A 65 6.78 -10.07 -14.11
CA MET A 65 5.54 -9.79 -14.84
C MET A 65 5.76 -9.07 -16.17
N GLU A 66 7.02 -8.68 -16.46
CA GLU A 66 7.43 -7.82 -17.59
C GLU A 66 6.59 -6.54 -17.71
N GLN A 67 6.20 -5.98 -16.57
CA GLN A 67 5.32 -4.83 -16.47
C GLN A 67 5.88 -3.77 -15.55
N THR A 68 5.56 -2.52 -15.88
CA THR A 68 5.90 -1.36 -15.08
C THR A 68 4.65 -0.84 -14.40
N TYR A 69 4.69 -0.67 -13.08
CA TYR A 69 3.57 -0.18 -12.29
C TYR A 69 4.05 0.60 -11.06
N ASP A 70 3.18 1.45 -10.53
CA ASP A 70 3.46 2.16 -9.28
C ASP A 70 3.41 1.21 -8.08
N ALA A 71 4.43 1.26 -7.23
CA ALA A 71 4.55 0.41 -6.07
C ALA A 71 5.10 1.15 -4.85
N ASN A 72 4.75 0.66 -3.66
CA ASN A 72 5.33 1.13 -2.40
C ASN A 72 6.83 0.86 -2.43
N THR A 73 7.66 1.88 -2.29
CA THR A 73 9.11 1.81 -2.48
C THR A 73 9.84 2.19 -1.21
N CYS A 74 10.80 1.36 -0.80
CA CYS A 74 11.65 1.65 0.34
C CYS A 74 12.56 2.87 0.05
N PRO A 75 12.62 3.88 0.95
CA PRO A 75 13.52 5.02 0.78
C PRO A 75 15.00 4.66 0.80
N HIS A 76 15.36 3.56 1.46
CA HIS A 76 16.77 3.20 1.73
C HIS A 76 17.37 2.33 0.62
N CYS A 77 16.71 1.23 0.28
CA CYS A 77 17.25 0.26 -0.69
C CYS A 77 16.54 0.27 -2.05
N ASN A 78 15.51 1.11 -2.23
CA ASN A 78 14.66 1.17 -3.42
C ASN A 78 13.95 -0.14 -3.77
N ALA A 79 13.92 -1.12 -2.86
CA ALA A 79 13.07 -2.29 -3.03
C ALA A 79 11.60 -1.87 -3.06
N PHE A 80 10.81 -2.56 -3.86
CA PHE A 80 9.39 -2.29 -3.99
C PHE A 80 8.56 -3.44 -3.44
N VAL A 81 7.39 -3.09 -2.91
CA VAL A 81 6.37 -4.02 -2.43
C VAL A 81 5.20 -3.95 -3.40
N GLY A 82 5.12 -4.95 -4.28
CA GLY A 82 3.98 -5.14 -5.18
C GLY A 82 2.83 -5.88 -4.51
N GLN A 83 1.69 -5.97 -5.21
CA GLN A 83 0.43 -6.50 -4.70
C GLN A 83 0.54 -7.88 -4.01
N HIS A 84 1.38 -8.79 -4.54
CA HIS A 84 1.53 -10.15 -4.00
C HIS A 84 2.09 -10.20 -2.57
N TYR A 85 3.03 -9.32 -2.23
CA TYR A 85 3.62 -9.26 -0.90
C TYR A 85 2.88 -8.27 0.02
N LEU A 86 2.10 -7.37 -0.56
CA LEU A 86 1.39 -6.32 0.17
C LEU A 86 0.39 -6.88 1.20
N LEU A 87 -0.33 -7.95 0.84
CA LEU A 87 -1.35 -8.53 1.70
C LEU A 87 -0.74 -9.38 2.83
N THR A 88 0.17 -10.31 2.50
CA THR A 88 0.71 -11.29 3.45
C THR A 88 1.77 -10.70 4.37
N GLU A 89 2.64 -9.84 3.86
CA GLU A 89 3.79 -9.33 4.63
C GLU A 89 3.49 -8.06 5.41
N TYR A 90 2.44 -7.32 5.02
CA TYR A 90 2.16 -6.00 5.59
C TYR A 90 0.74 -5.88 6.13
N PHE A 91 -0.29 -6.12 5.31
CA PHE A 91 -1.67 -5.89 5.75
C PHE A 91 -2.13 -6.88 6.83
N VAL A 92 -1.94 -8.19 6.63
CA VAL A 92 -2.34 -9.20 7.63
C VAL A 92 -1.59 -9.02 8.96
N PRO A 93 -0.26 -8.83 8.99
CA PRO A 93 0.45 -8.55 10.24
C PRO A 93 0.00 -7.26 10.92
N ALA A 94 -0.33 -6.20 10.16
CA ALA A 94 -0.86 -4.97 10.73
C ALA A 94 -2.19 -5.19 11.47
N GLU A 95 -3.12 -5.94 10.88
CA GLU A 95 -4.40 -6.28 11.53
C GLU A 95 -4.23 -7.25 12.70
N CYS A 96 -3.21 -8.11 12.69
CA CYS A 96 -2.88 -9.04 13.77
C CYS A 96 -2.02 -8.44 14.89
N SER A 97 -1.81 -7.11 14.89
CA SER A 97 -1.08 -6.29 15.89
C SER A 97 0.46 -6.30 15.81
N ASP A 98 1.06 -6.72 14.70
CA ASP A 98 2.52 -6.69 14.53
C ASP A 98 3.03 -5.33 14.00
N TYR A 99 2.16 -4.51 13.40
CA TYR A 99 2.53 -3.19 12.88
C TYR A 99 1.54 -2.09 13.29
N GLU A 100 2.08 -0.89 13.57
CA GLU A 100 1.26 0.31 13.71
C GLU A 100 0.70 0.74 12.36
N TYR A 101 -0.58 1.07 12.31
CA TYR A 101 -1.20 1.61 11.11
C TYR A 101 -2.17 2.76 11.41
N LYS A 102 -2.42 3.57 10.38
CA LYS A 102 -3.42 4.64 10.36
C LYS A 102 -4.43 4.35 9.26
N VAL A 103 -5.71 4.52 9.55
CA VAL A 103 -6.79 4.40 8.56
C VAL A 103 -7.26 5.78 8.13
N ILE A 104 -7.50 5.96 6.84
CA ILE A 104 -8.00 7.19 6.21
C ILE A 104 -9.21 6.82 5.35
N ASP A 105 -10.37 7.39 5.65
CA ASP A 105 -11.54 7.24 4.78
C ASP A 105 -11.35 8.09 3.51
N ILE A 106 -11.53 7.46 2.35
CA ILE A 106 -11.32 8.06 1.02
C ILE A 106 -12.56 7.91 0.12
N SER A 107 -13.73 7.72 0.73
CA SER A 107 -15.05 7.56 0.09
C SER A 107 -15.56 8.80 -0.62
#